data_AF-I9AK10-F1
#
_entry.id   AF-I9AK10-F1
#
_cell.length_a   1.000
_cell.length_b   1.000
_cell.length_c   1.000
_cell.angle_alpha   90.00
_cell.angle_beta   90.00
_cell.angle_gamma   90.00
#
_symmetry.space_group_name_H-M   'P 1'
#
loop_
_entity.id
_entity.type
_entity.pdbx_description
1 polymer ?
#
loop_
_entity_poly.entity_id
_entity_poly.type
_entity_poly.pdbx_seq_one_letter_code
_entity_poly.pdbx_strand_id
1 'polypeptide(L)'
;METIVDKHGVEYDIKQKVLIKASPELREEYIIHQNTEIIHPFAFMDCKKIESIVLPDKLQYIGTGSFLGCSALKHIDIPDSVLQISSNTFSGCI
;
A
#
# COMPACT_ATOMS: atom_id res chain seq x y z
N MET A 1 16.78 11.84 2.72
CA MET A 1 15.36 11.49 2.56
C MET A 1 14.65 12.01 3.79
N GLU A 2 13.54 12.71 3.61
CA GLU A 2 12.68 13.13 4.73
C GLU A 2 11.55 12.11 4.79
N THR A 3 11.74 11.09 5.64
CA THR A 3 10.70 10.09 5.87
C THR A 3 9.93 10.40 7.13
N ILE A 4 8.64 10.10 7.11
CA ILE A 4 7.79 10.10 8.30
C ILE A 4 7.26 8.70 8.52
N VAL A 5 7.03 8.36 9.79
CA VAL A 5 6.33 7.13 10.17
C VAL A 5 5.07 7.55 10.89
N ASP A 6 3.92 7.08 10.43
CA ASP A 6 2.65 7.37 11.09
C ASP A 6 2.48 6.58 12.39
N LYS A 7 1.39 6.85 13.11
CA LYS A 7 1.06 6.16 14.37
C LYS A 7 0.80 4.65 14.22
N HIS A 8 0.62 4.16 13.00
CA HIS A 8 0.39 2.76 12.68
C HIS A 8 1.67 2.03 12.24
N GLY A 9 2.81 2.75 12.16
CA GLY A 9 4.07 2.20 11.71
C GLY A 9 4.23 2.16 10.20
N VAL A 10 3.49 2.98 9.45
CA VAL A 10 3.62 3.09 7.99
C VAL A 10 4.60 4.23 7.66
N GLU A 11 5.63 3.89 6.89
CA GLU A 11 6.71 4.77 6.48
C GLU A 11 6.42 5.39 5.10
N TYR A 12 6.60 6.70 5.02
CA TYR A 12 6.40 7.51 3.82
C TYR A 12 7.61 8.38 3.52
N ASP A 13 7.98 8.54 2.24
CA ASP A 13 8.76 9.68 1.76
C ASP A 13 7.77 10.75 1.26
N ILE A 14 7.56 11.79 2.06
CA ILE A 14 6.59 12.85 1.76
C ILE A 14 7.01 13.75 0.59
N LYS A 15 8.32 13.86 0.32
CA LYS A 15 8.84 14.68 -0.76
C LYS A 15 8.69 13.97 -2.10
N GLN A 16 8.92 12.66 -2.11
CA GLN A 16 8.73 11.80 -3.29
C GLN A 16 7.30 11.27 -3.42
N LYS A 17 6.44 11.50 -2.41
CA LYS A 17 5.05 11.01 -2.35
C LYS A 17 4.96 9.48 -2.43
N VAL A 18 5.87 8.80 -1.74
CA VAL A 18 6.00 7.34 -1.76
C VAL A 18 5.56 6.77 -0.41
N LEU A 19 4.70 5.75 -0.43
CA LEU A 19 4.57 4.81 0.69
C LEU A 19 5.67 3.75 0.54
N ILE A 20 6.60 3.74 1.49
CA ILE A 20 7.79 2.89 1.47
C ILE A 20 7.47 1.51 2.04
N LYS A 21 6.87 1.48 3.23
CA LYS A 21 6.63 0.24 3.97
C LYS A 21 5.49 0.39 4.95
N ALA A 22 4.64 -0.62 5.04
CA ALA A 22 3.59 -0.74 6.03
C ALA A 22 4.00 -1.65 7.18
N SER A 23 3.35 -1.44 8.33
CA SER A 23 3.47 -2.34 9.48
C SER A 23 2.68 -3.63 9.23
N PRO A 24 3.26 -4.83 9.48
CA PRO A 24 2.53 -6.10 9.34
C PRO A 24 1.39 -6.26 10.37
N GLU A 25 1.30 -5.36 11.36
CA GLU A 25 0.25 -5.33 12.38
C GLU A 25 -0.96 -4.49 11.99
N LEU A 26 -0.97 -3.90 10.80
CA LEU A 26 -2.16 -3.26 10.24
C LEU A 26 -3.32 -4.27 10.19
N ARG A 27 -4.51 -3.81 10.57
CA ARG A 27 -5.73 -4.62 10.68
C ARG A 27 -6.94 -3.81 10.27
N GLU A 28 -8.05 -4.49 10.03
CA GLU A 28 -9.32 -3.87 9.63
C GLU A 28 -9.13 -3.04 8.35
N GLU A 29 -9.13 -1.71 8.46
CA GLU A 29 -8.97 -0.80 7.33
C GLU A 29 -7.76 0.14 7.54
N TYR A 30 -7.03 0.39 6.46
CA TYR A 30 -5.98 1.40 6.42
C TYR A 30 -6.20 2.37 5.26
N ILE A 31 -6.20 3.66 5.56
CA ILE A 31 -6.34 4.74 4.58
C ILE A 31 -4.95 5.29 4.28
N ILE A 32 -4.48 5.09 3.06
CA ILE A 32 -3.19 5.64 2.62
C ILE A 32 -3.29 7.17 2.54
N HIS A 33 -2.21 7.86 2.91
CA HIS A 33 -2.16 9.33 2.84
C HIS A 33 -2.48 9.84 1.42
N GLN A 34 -3.40 10.81 1.31
CA GLN A 34 -4.03 11.25 0.06
C GLN A 34 -3.08 11.85 -1.00
N ASN A 35 -1.89 12.30 -0.58
CA ASN A 35 -0.87 12.80 -1.50
C ASN A 35 0.10 11.73 -2.00
N THR A 36 -0.08 10.46 -1.64
CA THR A 36 0.77 9.35 -2.11
C THR A 36 0.50 9.08 -3.59
N GLU A 37 1.55 9.08 -4.41
CA GLU A 37 1.50 8.80 -5.85
C GLU A 37 2.11 7.42 -6.19
N ILE A 38 2.92 6.87 -5.29
CA ILE A 38 3.66 5.62 -5.50
C ILE A 38 3.56 4.72 -4.25
N ILE A 39 3.25 3.44 -4.46
CA ILE A 39 3.44 2.39 -3.47
C ILE A 39 4.68 1.58 -3.86
N HIS A 40 5.68 1.56 -2.99
CA HIS A 40 6.95 0.87 -3.23
C HIS A 40 6.74 -0.66 -3.36
N PRO A 41 7.62 -1.39 -4.09
CA PRO A 41 7.65 -2.84 -4.06
C PRO A 41 7.63 -3.41 -2.64
N PHE A 42 6.82 -4.44 -2.43
CA PHE A 42 6.65 -5.16 -1.17
C PHE A 42 6.18 -4.33 0.03
N ALA A 43 5.63 -3.13 -0.19
CA ALA A 43 5.29 -2.22 0.89
C ALA A 43 4.32 -2.83 1.94
N PHE A 44 3.35 -3.63 1.53
CA PHE A 44 2.41 -4.34 2.41
C PHE A 44 2.63 -5.86 2.42
N MET A 45 3.82 -6.35 2.03
CA MET A 45 4.08 -7.79 2.01
C MET A 45 3.79 -8.43 3.38
N ASP A 46 3.07 -9.55 3.36
CA ASP A 46 2.65 -10.32 4.54
C ASP A 46 1.81 -9.52 5.57
N CYS A 47 1.13 -8.43 5.18
CA CYS A 47 0.10 -7.80 6.02
C CYS A 47 -1.13 -8.72 6.13
N LYS A 48 -1.02 -9.79 6.91
CA LYS A 48 -2.00 -10.89 6.98
C LYS A 48 -3.29 -10.56 7.73
N LYS A 49 -3.34 -9.39 8.38
CA LYS A 49 -4.47 -8.95 9.22
C LYS A 49 -5.27 -7.80 8.60
N ILE A 50 -4.77 -7.15 7.55
CA ILE A 50 -5.46 -6.03 6.91
C ILE A 50 -6.61 -6.56 6.04
N GLU A 51 -7.82 -6.01 6.20
CA GLU A 51 -9.01 -6.46 5.48
C GLU A 51 -9.39 -5.55 4.31
N SER A 52 -9.11 -4.25 4.46
CA SER A 52 -9.40 -3.19 3.48
C SER A 52 -8.24 -2.19 3.41
N ILE A 53 -7.93 -1.73 2.20
CA ILE A 53 -6.97 -0.65 1.97
C ILE A 53 -7.63 0.39 1.07
N VAL A 54 -7.72 1.62 1.55
CA VAL A 54 -8.22 2.76 0.76
C VAL A 54 -7.05 3.43 0.06
N LEU A 55 -7.00 3.29 -1.26
CA LEU A 55 -5.99 3.91 -2.13
C LEU A 55 -6.33 5.38 -2.38
N PRO A 56 -5.33 6.27 -2.53
CA PRO A 56 -5.56 7.68 -2.76
C PRO A 56 -5.85 7.98 -4.24
N ASP A 57 -6.64 9.01 -4.51
CA ASP A 57 -7.10 9.38 -5.87
C ASP A 57 -5.99 9.78 -6.85
N LYS A 58 -4.77 10.05 -6.33
CA LYS A 58 -3.59 10.43 -7.11
C LYS A 58 -2.60 9.28 -7.29
N LEU A 59 -2.92 8.08 -6.83
CA LEU A 59 -2.01 6.94 -6.95
C LEU A 59 -1.75 6.62 -8.43
N GLN A 60 -0.49 6.58 -8.83
CA GLN A 60 -0.08 6.30 -10.20
C GLN A 60 0.58 4.92 -10.34
N TYR A 61 1.34 4.49 -9.34
CA TYR A 61 2.19 3.31 -9.43
C TYR A 61 2.05 2.38 -8.23
N ILE A 62 1.79 1.09 -8.51
CA ILE A 62 1.80 0.02 -7.51
C ILE A 62 2.94 -0.95 -7.82
N GLY A 63 3.90 -1.02 -6.90
CA GLY A 63 5.12 -1.82 -7.02
C GLY A 63 4.91 -3.33 -7.04
N THR A 64 5.99 -4.04 -7.41
CA THR A 64 6.01 -5.50 -7.45
C THR A 64 5.71 -6.08 -6.08
N GLY A 65 4.77 -7.01 -6.02
CA GLY A 65 4.42 -7.71 -4.79
C GLY A 65 3.95 -6.79 -3.64
N SER A 66 3.46 -5.57 -3.93
CA SER A 66 3.12 -4.62 -2.88
C SER A 66 2.10 -5.16 -1.88
N PHE A 67 1.19 -6.07 -2.26
CA PHE A 67 0.25 -6.75 -1.36
C PHE A 67 0.46 -8.27 -1.34
N LEU A 68 1.67 -8.75 -1.66
CA LEU A 68 2.02 -10.17 -1.66
C LEU A 68 1.74 -10.78 -0.27
N GLY A 69 0.91 -11.82 -0.21
CA GLY A 69 0.59 -12.53 1.03
C GLY A 69 -0.34 -11.76 1.99
N CYS A 70 -1.01 -10.69 1.54
CA CYS A 70 -2.08 -10.03 2.28
C CYS A 70 -3.34 -10.92 2.33
N SER A 71 -3.29 -12.03 3.05
CA SER A 71 -4.31 -13.10 3.02
C SER A 71 -5.66 -12.72 3.61
N ALA A 72 -5.76 -11.62 4.37
CA ALA A 72 -7.03 -11.13 4.90
C ALA A 72 -7.65 -10.01 4.04
N LEU A 73 -6.93 -9.50 3.04
CA LEU A 73 -7.39 -8.40 2.20
C LEU A 73 -8.51 -8.91 1.29
N LYS A 74 -9.75 -8.49 1.58
CA LYS A 74 -10.97 -8.96 0.89
C LYS A 74 -11.34 -8.09 -0.30
N HIS A 75 -11.00 -6.80 -0.22
CA HIS A 75 -11.43 -5.79 -1.19
C HIS A 75 -10.38 -4.69 -1.32
N ILE A 76 -10.12 -4.25 -2.55
CA ILE A 76 -9.28 -3.10 -2.85
C ILE A 76 -9.75 -2.46 -4.16
N ASP A 77 -10.24 -1.22 -4.06
CA ASP A 77 -10.63 -0.43 -5.23
C ASP A 77 -9.40 0.23 -5.83
N ILE A 78 -9.13 -0.05 -7.10
CA ILE A 78 -8.03 0.57 -7.85
C ILE A 78 -8.53 1.87 -8.47
N PRO A 79 -7.97 3.05 -8.10
CA PRO A 79 -8.41 4.32 -8.67
C PRO A 79 -7.99 4.44 -10.14
N ASP A 80 -8.80 5.15 -10.93
CA ASP A 80 -8.57 5.38 -12.37
C ASP A 80 -7.24 6.08 -12.70
N SER A 81 -6.62 6.72 -11.70
CA SER A 81 -5.31 7.36 -11.82
C SER A 81 -4.14 6.37 -11.95
N VAL A 82 -4.35 5.09 -11.60
CA VAL A 82 -3.28 4.08 -11.60
C VAL A 82 -2.87 3.77 -13.03
N LEU A 83 -1.62 4.10 -13.35
CA LEU A 83 -1.02 3.89 -14.65
C LEU A 83 -0.34 2.53 -14.74
N GLN A 84 0.11 1.97 -13.61
CA GLN A 84 0.83 0.71 -13.59
C GLN A 84 0.58 -0.09 -12.30
N ILE A 85 0.26 -1.36 -12.49
CA ILE A 85 0.27 -2.41 -11.47
C ILE A 85 1.34 -3.42 -11.87
N SER A 86 2.29 -3.68 -10.98
CA SER A 86 3.44 -4.52 -11.29
C SER A 86 3.16 -6.01 -11.06
N SER A 87 4.12 -6.88 -11.38
CA SER A 87 3.96 -8.34 -11.22
C SER A 87 3.71 -8.73 -9.76
N ASN A 88 2.91 -9.77 -9.54
CA ASN A 88 2.65 -10.38 -8.23
C ASN A 88 2.02 -9.45 -7.19
N THR A 89 1.53 -8.26 -7.56
CA THR A 89 1.01 -7.26 -6.61
C THR A 89 -0.04 -7.85 -5.65
N PHE A 90 -0.90 -8.75 -6.10
CA PHE A 90 -1.96 -9.38 -5.28
C PHE A 90 -1.78 -10.90 -5.08
N SER A 91 -0.57 -11.43 -5.31
CA SER A 91 -0.35 -12.87 -5.14
C SER A 91 -0.56 -13.29 -3.68
N GLY A 92 -1.40 -14.29 -3.44
CA GLY A 92 -1.72 -14.77 -2.09
C GLY A 92 -2.76 -13.93 -1.33
N CYS A 93 -3.47 -13.02 -2.00
CA CYS A 93 -4.75 -12.46 -1.53
C CYS A 93 -5.89 -13.47 -1.76
N ILE A 94 -7.05 -13.28 -1.09
CA ILE A 94 -8.23 -14.17 -1.16
C ILE A 94 -9.38 -13.50 -1.91
#